data_AF-A0AB38DUD1-F1
#
_entry.id   AF-A0AB38DUD1-F1
#
_cell.length_a   1.000
_cell.length_b   1.000
_cell.length_c   1.000
_cell.angle_alpha   90.00
_cell.angle_beta   90.00
_cell.angle_gamma   90.00
#
_symmetry.space_group_name_H-M   'P 1'
#
loop_
_entity.id
_entity.type
_entity.pdbx_description
1 polymer ?
#
loop_
_entity_poly.entity_id
_entity_poly.type
_entity_poly.pdbx_seq_one_letter_code
_entity_poly.pdbx_strand_id
1 'polypeptide(L)'
;MSPTQDHALFSLQLIIDCVIRDQSRLLIYLEGQGVFAIDTPDNGLYLPNDQAFAKELGCACYCNDPHPSYVEGMLGELRRIEVSADGQTAMQGDPLACRRVAEAVTHLQATIKVALINGDLILA
;
A
#
# COMPACT_ATOMS: atom_id res chain seq x y z
N MET A 1 -26.01 -0.36 -29.97
CA MET A 1 -24.55 -0.60 -29.90
C MET A 1 -24.10 0.00 -28.59
N SER A 2 -23.87 -0.82 -27.57
CA SER A 2 -23.32 -0.34 -26.31
C SER A 2 -21.89 0.15 -26.58
N PRO A 3 -21.46 1.28 -26.00
CA PRO A 3 -20.09 1.73 -26.16
C PRO A 3 -19.18 0.64 -25.62
N THR A 4 -18.19 0.26 -26.42
CA THR A 4 -17.08 -0.60 -26.03
C THR A 4 -16.59 -0.08 -24.68
N GLN A 5 -16.83 -0.82 -23.59
CA GLN A 5 -16.15 -0.53 -22.35
C GLN A 5 -14.66 -0.67 -22.66
N ASP A 6 -13.92 0.42 -22.57
CA ASP A 6 -12.47 0.36 -22.47
C ASP A 6 -12.15 -0.47 -21.22
N HIS A 7 -12.02 -1.78 -21.39
CA HIS A 7 -11.44 -2.64 -20.38
C HIS A 7 -9.95 -2.32 -20.38
N ALA A 8 -9.58 -1.32 -19.59
CA ALA A 8 -8.18 -0.97 -19.37
C ALA A 8 -7.40 -2.26 -19.10
N LEU A 9 -6.23 -2.41 -19.72
CA LEU A 9 -5.42 -3.63 -19.54
C LEU A 9 -4.87 -3.73 -18.10
N PHE A 10 -4.61 -2.56 -17.50
CA PHE A 10 -4.14 -2.42 -16.12
C PHE A 10 -5.04 -1.45 -15.35
N SER A 11 -5.17 -1.67 -14.04
CA SER A 11 -5.79 -0.73 -13.10
C SER A 11 -4.80 -0.34 -12.01
N LEU A 12 -5.00 0.84 -11.44
CA LEU A 12 -4.19 1.33 -10.34
C LEU A 12 -4.57 0.60 -9.04
N GLN A 13 -3.68 -0.26 -8.57
CA GLN A 13 -3.73 -0.83 -7.22
C GLN A 13 -3.07 0.14 -6.25
N LEU A 14 -3.78 0.50 -5.18
CA LEU A 14 -3.15 1.15 -4.02
C LEU A 14 -2.53 0.07 -3.12
N ILE A 15 -1.31 0.33 -2.65
CA ILE A 15 -0.62 -0.54 -1.70
C ILE A 15 -1.20 -0.35 -0.29
N ILE A 16 -1.39 0.91 0.09
CA ILE A 16 -2.10 1.33 1.29
C ILE A 16 -3.37 2.06 0.83
N ASP A 17 -4.52 1.40 0.90
CA ASP A 17 -5.80 2.01 0.58
C ASP A 17 -6.44 2.71 1.81
N CYS A 18 -7.67 3.20 1.66
CA CYS A 18 -8.40 3.81 2.76
C CYS A 18 -8.71 2.80 3.87
N VAL A 19 -8.94 1.52 3.56
CA VAL A 19 -9.24 0.49 4.56
C VAL A 19 -8.05 0.29 5.49
N ILE A 20 -6.83 0.21 4.95
CA ILE A 20 -5.59 0.10 5.75
C ILE A 20 -5.31 1.42 6.48
N ARG A 21 -5.44 2.57 5.80
CA ARG A 21 -5.19 3.90 6.39
C ARG A 21 -6.10 4.15 7.59
N ASP A 22 -7.41 3.92 7.45
CA ASP A 22 -8.42 4.20 8.48
C ASP A 22 -8.24 3.36 9.75
N GLN A 23 -7.54 2.21 9.63
CA GLN A 23 -7.26 1.31 10.74
C GLN A 23 -5.86 1.49 11.34
N SER A 24 -5.02 2.36 10.76
CA SER A 24 -3.65 2.61 11.22
C SER A 24 -3.53 3.96 11.89
N ARG A 25 -3.40 3.95 13.23
CA ARG A 25 -3.16 5.16 14.02
C ARG A 25 -1.91 5.91 13.54
N LEU A 26 -0.85 5.17 13.20
CA LEU A 26 0.37 5.73 12.62
C LEU A 26 0.11 6.52 11.34
N LEU A 27 -0.60 5.94 10.37
CA LEU A 27 -0.82 6.60 9.08
C LEU A 27 -1.71 7.83 9.21
N ILE A 28 -2.78 7.75 10.02
CA ILE A 28 -3.63 8.91 10.33
C ILE A 28 -2.80 10.05 10.94
N TYR A 29 -1.88 9.71 11.85
CA TYR A 29 -1.00 10.71 12.47
C TYR A 29 -0.04 11.35 11.46
N LEU A 30 0.66 10.55 10.65
CA LEU A 30 1.59 11.05 9.64
C LEU A 30 0.91 11.90 8.56
N GLU A 31 -0.31 11.54 8.17
CA GLU A 31 -1.15 12.34 7.27
C GLU A 31 -1.52 13.68 7.91
N GLY A 32 -1.91 13.68 9.19
CA GLY A 32 -2.17 14.90 9.95
C GLY A 32 -0.93 15.80 10.13
N GLN A 33 0.28 15.22 10.10
CA GLN A 33 1.55 15.96 10.08
C GLN A 33 1.96 16.42 8.67
N GLY A 34 1.24 16.01 7.62
CA GLY A 34 1.54 16.36 6.23
C GLY A 34 2.78 15.67 5.66
N VAL A 35 3.24 14.57 6.26
CA VAL A 35 4.43 13.81 5.81
C VAL A 35 4.09 12.50 5.11
N PHE A 36 2.80 12.18 4.98
CA PHE A 36 2.28 11.01 4.29
C PHE A 36 0.96 11.36 3.60
N ALA A 37 0.69 10.77 2.43
CA ALA A 37 -0.62 10.83 1.79
C ALA A 37 -0.87 9.60 0.90
N ILE A 38 -2.11 9.12 0.90
CA ILE A 38 -2.50 7.90 0.16
C ILE A 38 -2.53 8.09 -1.36
N ASP A 39 -2.70 9.32 -1.83
CA ASP A 39 -2.82 9.71 -3.24
C ASP A 39 -1.47 10.01 -3.91
N THR A 40 -0.36 9.64 -3.25
CA THR A 40 0.98 9.76 -3.81
C THR A 40 1.23 8.71 -4.90
N PRO A 41 1.95 9.05 -5.99
CA PRO A 41 2.35 8.08 -7.01
C PRO A 41 3.12 6.87 -6.42
N ASP A 42 3.86 7.11 -5.34
CA ASP A 42 4.63 6.09 -4.63
C ASP A 42 3.76 5.04 -3.91
N ASN A 43 2.47 5.32 -3.69
CA ASN A 43 1.52 4.36 -3.12
C ASN A 43 0.77 3.53 -4.18
N GLY A 44 1.01 3.79 -5.47
CA GLY A 44 0.29 3.16 -6.58
C GLY A 44 1.12 2.17 -7.39
N LEU A 45 0.51 1.07 -7.83
CA LEU A 45 1.07 0.11 -8.78
C LEU A 45 0.03 -0.27 -9.82
N TYR A 46 0.36 -0.19 -11.11
CA TYR A 46 -0.54 -0.67 -12.17
C TYR A 46 -0.42 -2.19 -12.28
N LEU A 47 -1.53 -2.90 -12.03
CA LEU A 47 -1.61 -4.36 -12.12
C LEU A 47 -2.59 -4.78 -13.23
N PRO A 48 -2.35 -5.91 -13.91
CA PRO A 48 -3.25 -6.42 -14.93
C PRO A 48 -4.65 -6.69 -14.37
N ASN A 49 -5.69 -6.42 -15.16
CA ASN A 49 -7.07 -6.71 -14.77
C ASN A 49 -7.51 -8.16 -15.06
N ASP A 50 -6.78 -8.87 -15.92
CA ASP A 50 -7.08 -10.25 -16.30
C ASP A 50 -6.11 -11.22 -15.61
N GLN A 51 -6.67 -12.23 -14.95
CA GLN A 51 -5.90 -13.20 -14.16
C GLN A 51 -5.01 -14.09 -15.04
N ALA A 52 -5.46 -14.47 -16.24
CA ALA A 52 -4.66 -15.30 -17.14
C ALA A 52 -3.46 -14.50 -17.67
N PHE A 53 -3.67 -13.23 -18.00
CA PHE A 53 -2.63 -12.31 -18.42
C PHE A 53 -1.63 -12.00 -17.28
N ALA A 54 -2.10 -11.75 -16.05
CA ALA A 54 -1.22 -11.60 -14.89
C ALA A 54 -0.33 -12.83 -14.67
N LYS A 55 -0.91 -14.04 -14.83
CA LYS A 55 -0.18 -15.30 -14.75
C LYS A 55 0.87 -15.44 -15.86
N GLU A 56 0.57 -15.01 -17.08
CA GLU A 56 1.52 -15.00 -18.20
C GLU A 56 2.69 -14.04 -17.93
N LEU A 57 2.42 -12.89 -17.33
CA LEU A 57 3.43 -11.91 -16.93
C LEU A 57 4.21 -12.31 -15.66
N GLY A 58 3.71 -13.26 -14.88
CA GLY A 58 4.33 -13.69 -13.62
C GLY A 58 4.18 -12.67 -12.48
N CYS A 59 3.11 -11.88 -12.47
CA CYS A 59 2.84 -10.87 -11.45
C CYS A 59 1.46 -11.04 -10.81
N ALA A 60 1.18 -10.24 -9.78
CA ALA A 60 -0.13 -10.16 -9.15
C ALA A 60 -1.19 -9.59 -10.11
N CYS A 61 -2.43 -10.04 -9.97
CA CYS A 61 -3.59 -9.44 -10.64
C CYS A 61 -4.14 -8.29 -9.77
N TYR A 62 -4.70 -7.26 -10.42
CA TYR A 62 -5.45 -6.21 -9.76
C TYR A 62 -6.61 -6.79 -8.95
N CYS A 63 -6.86 -6.22 -7.76
CA CYS A 63 -7.95 -6.64 -6.90
C CYS A 63 -8.59 -5.41 -6.21
N ASN A 64 -9.89 -5.23 -6.44
CA ASN A 64 -10.65 -4.16 -5.76
C ASN A 64 -10.73 -4.37 -4.25
N ASP A 65 -10.81 -5.63 -3.82
CA ASP A 65 -11.03 -6.03 -2.42
C ASP A 65 -9.97 -7.05 -2.01
N PRO A 66 -8.76 -6.60 -1.62
CA PRO A 66 -7.68 -7.50 -1.21
C PRO A 66 -8.10 -8.45 -0.09
N HIS A 67 -7.59 -9.68 -0.12
CA HIS A 67 -7.87 -10.72 0.86
C HIS A 67 -7.58 -10.22 2.29
N PRO A 68 -8.41 -10.56 3.30
CA PRO A 68 -8.25 -10.05 4.66
C PRO A 68 -6.84 -10.24 5.25
N SER A 69 -6.14 -11.33 4.90
CA SER A 69 -4.77 -11.57 5.35
C SER A 69 -3.75 -10.55 4.83
N TYR A 70 -3.97 -9.96 3.64
CA TYR A 70 -3.14 -8.86 3.14
C TYR A 70 -3.31 -7.63 4.03
N VAL A 71 -4.57 -7.27 4.31
CA VAL A 71 -4.92 -6.13 5.18
C VAL A 71 -4.36 -6.33 6.59
N GLU A 72 -4.56 -7.51 7.18
CA GLU A 72 -4.03 -7.86 8.50
C GLU A 72 -2.50 -7.83 8.54
N GLY A 73 -1.83 -8.37 7.51
CA GLY A 73 -0.38 -8.33 7.40
C GLY A 73 0.16 -6.90 7.32
N MET A 74 -0.43 -6.06 6.47
CA MET A 74 -0.08 -4.64 6.36
C MET A 74 -0.26 -3.88 7.67
N LEU A 75 -1.38 -4.08 8.37
CA LEU A 75 -1.63 -3.48 9.68
C LEU A 75 -0.62 -3.98 10.73
N GLY A 76 -0.21 -5.25 10.65
CA GLY A 76 0.85 -5.82 11.47
C GLY A 76 2.19 -5.09 11.28
N GLU A 77 2.61 -4.88 10.03
CA GLU A 77 3.85 -4.15 9.70
C GLU A 77 3.81 -2.69 10.17
N LEU A 78 2.70 -1.99 9.89
CA LEU A 78 2.51 -0.61 10.33
C LEU A 78 2.55 -0.50 11.85
N ARG A 79 1.97 -1.47 12.57
CA ARG A 79 2.06 -1.53 14.03
C ARG A 79 3.49 -1.74 14.51
N ARG A 80 4.30 -2.55 13.82
CA ARG A 80 5.73 -2.73 14.16
C ARG A 80 6.51 -1.43 13.99
N ILE A 81 6.24 -0.67 12.92
CA ILE A 81 6.83 0.66 12.73
C ILE A 81 6.38 1.60 13.85
N GLU A 82 5.10 1.60 14.20
CA GLU A 82 4.54 2.47 15.24
C GLU A 82 5.18 2.23 16.62
N VAL A 83 5.37 0.97 17.02
CA VAL A 83 5.94 0.62 18.34
C VAL A 83 7.47 0.69 18.38
N SER A 84 8.14 0.98 17.26
CA SER A 84 9.58 1.21 17.21
C SER A 84 9.97 2.48 17.96
N ALA A 85 11.27 2.64 18.28
CA ALA A 85 11.76 3.84 18.96
C ALA A 85 11.47 5.12 18.16
N ASP A 86 11.70 5.10 16.84
CA ASP A 86 11.35 6.22 15.96
C ASP A 86 9.83 6.40 15.85
N GLY A 87 9.06 5.31 15.79
CA GLY A 87 7.59 5.36 15.81
C GLY A 87 7.06 6.09 17.04
N GLN A 88 7.49 5.69 18.24
CA GLN A 88 7.06 6.32 19.49
C GLN A 88 7.53 7.78 19.59
N THR A 89 8.73 8.09 19.11
CA THR A 89 9.27 9.46 19.09
C THR A 89 8.48 10.34 18.11
N ALA A 90 8.11 9.81 16.94
CA ALA A 90 7.23 10.49 15.98
C ALA A 90 5.86 10.75 16.57
N MET A 91 5.25 9.77 17.24
CA MET A 91 3.94 9.92 17.90
C MET A 91 3.95 10.96 19.04
N GLN A 92 5.12 11.37 19.53
CA GLN A 92 5.29 12.46 20.49
C GLN A 92 5.43 13.85 19.83
N GLY A 93 5.43 13.92 18.48
CA GLY A 93 5.54 15.16 17.73
C GLY A 93 6.94 15.54 17.28
N ASP A 94 7.93 14.66 17.40
CA ASP A 94 9.28 14.96 16.89
C ASP A 94 9.28 14.98 15.34
N PRO A 95 9.59 16.13 14.70
CA PRO A 95 9.49 16.25 13.25
C PRO A 95 10.52 15.40 12.49
N LEU A 96 11.68 15.10 13.10
CA LEU A 96 12.70 14.28 12.45
C LEU A 96 12.32 12.81 12.48
N ALA A 97 11.75 12.34 13.60
CA ALA A 97 11.21 11.01 13.73
C ALA A 97 10.01 10.81 12.80
N CYS A 98 9.10 11.78 12.69
CA CYS A 98 8.00 11.73 11.70
C CYS A 98 8.51 11.48 10.28
N ARG A 99 9.59 12.15 9.86
CA ARG A 99 10.20 11.92 8.54
C ARG A 99 10.80 10.52 8.40
N ARG A 100 11.57 10.06 9.38
CA ARG A 100 12.14 8.69 9.36
C ARG A 100 11.06 7.61 9.33
N VAL A 101 9.96 7.82 10.06
CA VAL A 101 8.82 6.91 10.06
C VAL A 101 8.09 6.93 8.71
N ALA A 102 7.88 8.10 8.11
CA ALA A 102 7.33 8.21 6.77
C ALA A 102 8.20 7.47 5.74
N GLU A 103 9.53 7.63 5.82
CA GLU A 103 10.48 6.87 4.99
C GLU A 103 10.36 5.36 5.20
N ALA A 104 10.15 4.89 6.44
CA ALA A 104 9.92 3.47 6.73
C ALA A 104 8.60 2.96 6.10
N VAL A 105 7.54 3.78 6.09
CA VAL A 105 6.29 3.46 5.40
C VAL A 105 6.50 3.41 3.88
N THR A 106 7.24 4.35 3.30
CA THR A 106 7.62 4.32 1.88
C THR A 106 8.41 3.06 1.53
N HIS A 107 9.34 2.65 2.39
CA HIS A 107 10.11 1.42 2.20
C HIS A 107 9.22 0.17 2.26
N LEU A 108 8.24 0.14 3.16
CA LEU A 108 7.23 -0.93 3.20
C LEU A 108 6.43 -0.97 1.88
N GLN A 109 5.94 0.18 1.38
CA GLN A 109 5.24 0.26 0.09
C GLN A 109 6.10 -0.29 -1.06
N ALA A 110 7.37 0.11 -1.13
CA ALA A 110 8.29 -0.35 -2.15
C ALA A 110 8.53 -1.87 -2.08
N THR A 111 8.64 -2.42 -0.87
CA THR A 111 8.81 -3.87 -0.66
C THR A 111 7.59 -4.64 -1.16
N ILE A 112 6.38 -4.19 -0.83
CA ILE A 112 5.14 -4.82 -1.28
C ILE A 112 4.97 -4.70 -2.79
N LYS A 113 5.32 -3.55 -3.39
CA LYS A 113 5.31 -3.39 -4.85
C LYS A 113 6.18 -4.44 -5.53
N VAL A 114 7.40 -4.65 -5.05
CA VAL A 114 8.31 -5.67 -5.61
C VAL A 114 7.70 -7.07 -5.47
N ALA A 115 7.14 -7.41 -4.31
CA ALA A 115 6.50 -8.71 -4.10
C ALA A 115 5.31 -8.95 -5.05
N LEU A 116 4.49 -7.92 -5.30
CA LEU A 116 3.38 -7.99 -6.25
C LEU A 116 3.88 -8.11 -7.70
N ILE A 117 4.91 -7.36 -8.08
CA ILE A 117 5.53 -7.43 -9.42
C ILE A 117 6.10 -8.82 -9.68
N ASN A 118 6.72 -9.44 -8.68
CA ASN A 118 7.33 -10.77 -8.80
C ASN A 118 6.32 -11.93 -8.65
N GLY A 119 5.07 -11.64 -8.30
CA GLY A 119 4.08 -12.68 -7.99
C GLY A 119 4.33 -13.43 -6.67
N ASP A 120 5.23 -12.93 -5.82
CA ASP A 120 5.51 -13.46 -4.47
C ASP A 120 4.33 -13.20 -3.51
N LEU A 121 3.49 -12.21 -3.85
CA LEU A 121 2.30 -11.84 -3.11
C LEU A 121 1.08 -11.81 -4.04
N ILE A 122 -0.05 -12.33 -3.56
CA ILE A 122 -1.31 -12.34 -4.28
C ILE A 122 -2.36 -11.61 -3.43
N LEU A 123 -3.20 -10.81 -4.09
CA LEU A 123 -4.23 -10.01 -3.43
C LEU A 123 -5.60 -10.71 -3.35
N ALA A 124 -5.85 -11.74 -4.17
CA ALA A 124 -7.11 -12.48 -4.27
C ALA A 124 -6.91 -14.00 -4.11
#